data_AF-A0A1H1VP06-F1
#
_entry.id   AF-A0A1H1VP06-F1
#
_cell.length_a   1.000
_cell.length_b   1.000
_cell.length_c   1.000
_cell.angle_alpha   90.00
_cell.angle_beta   90.00
_cell.angle_gamma   90.00
#
_symmetry.space_group_name_H-M   'P 1'
#
loop_
_entity.id
_entity.type
_entity.pdbx_description
1 polymer ?
#
loop_
_entity_poly.entity_id
_entity_poly.type
_entity_poly.pdbx_seq_one_letter_code
_entity_poly.pdbx_strand_id
1 'polypeptide(L)'
;MFRKFAAARKSANAIALFDALQAAVPFHLVEVPATKYPTAPANLQELRKGITTMTELFTSDERAASKKTSRDDVEHELMAVMTTLSNRGFAFADLPNLFDFEQDRNQHLDTVTRYTRAANANTEALSAKVAEWFSDITAVLSVAKVVGADVMAEAAAAPNKTMAALGIDLHVREKLNASAQAGVQVMAAGRGLMILKAAKIDALSLDLGDVELAAAMALYSYFPDAIEGASMQEAGLRFGSVVLGANADGVVVYREAVQSNASGLLPHTALVAADGKALAALQSKIDVRLGGVDHAFTGTVENGGMTVAERRLRDFGKSAVTTY
;
A
#
# COMPACT_ATOMS: atom_id res chain seq x y z
N MET A 1 14.42 13.62 2.38
CA MET A 1 14.96 13.41 1.03
C MET A 1 13.77 13.23 0.10
N PHE A 2 13.64 14.01 -0.98
CA PHE A 2 12.50 13.90 -1.88
C PHE A 2 12.75 12.78 -2.90
N ARG A 3 11.82 11.82 -3.01
CA ARG A 3 11.86 10.86 -4.11
C ARG A 3 11.59 11.59 -5.41
N LYS A 4 12.49 11.42 -6.38
CA LYS A 4 12.23 11.85 -7.76
C LYS A 4 11.26 10.86 -8.39
N PHE A 5 10.38 11.37 -9.23
CA PHE A 5 9.44 10.57 -9.98
C PHE A 5 9.12 11.21 -11.33
N ALA A 6 8.68 10.39 -12.28
CA ALA A 6 8.03 10.81 -13.50
C ALA A 6 6.51 10.68 -13.37
N ALA A 7 5.79 11.62 -13.99
CA ALA A 7 4.35 11.67 -14.02
C ALA A 7 3.83 11.40 -15.45
N ALA A 8 2.66 10.76 -15.56
CA ALA A 8 2.03 10.43 -16.84
C ALA A 8 1.58 11.65 -17.64
N ARG A 9 1.37 12.78 -16.97
CA ARG A 9 1.08 14.06 -17.59
C ARG A 9 1.71 15.20 -16.82
N LYS A 10 1.92 16.33 -17.50
CA LYS A 10 2.32 17.59 -16.87
C LYS A 10 1.06 18.36 -16.49
N SER A 11 0.89 18.69 -15.22
CA SER A 11 -0.19 19.54 -14.75
C SER A 11 0.33 20.50 -13.67
N ALA A 12 0.14 21.80 -13.88
CA ALA A 12 0.48 22.82 -12.90
C ALA A 12 -0.43 22.72 -11.65
N ASN A 13 -1.71 22.40 -11.85
CA ASN A 13 -2.68 22.21 -10.77
C ASN A 13 -2.30 21.02 -9.89
N ALA A 14 -1.92 19.89 -10.49
CA ALA A 14 -1.49 18.71 -9.73
C ALA A 14 -0.23 18.98 -8.91
N ILE A 15 0.75 19.70 -9.48
CA ILE A 15 1.97 20.09 -8.77
C ILE A 15 1.63 21.03 -7.61
N ALA A 16 0.81 22.06 -7.84
CA ALA A 16 0.41 23.00 -6.80
C ALA A 16 -0.39 22.32 -5.66
N LEU A 17 -1.27 21.36 -5.99
CA LEU A 17 -1.97 20.55 -4.99
C LEU A 17 -1.00 19.68 -4.18
N PHE A 18 -0.04 19.04 -4.84
CA PHE A 18 0.95 18.22 -4.17
C PHE A 18 1.84 19.04 -3.23
N ASP A 19 2.31 20.21 -3.66
CA ASP A 19 3.09 21.13 -2.83
C ASP A 19 2.28 21.63 -1.62
N ALA A 20 1.01 21.98 -1.83
CA ALA A 20 0.10 22.38 -0.75
C ALA A 20 -0.15 21.24 0.25
N LEU A 21 -0.31 20.00 -0.23
CA LEU A 21 -0.45 18.83 0.61
C LEU A 21 0.82 18.57 1.44
N GLN A 22 2.01 18.69 0.85
CA GLN A 22 3.27 18.51 1.57
C GLN A 22 3.44 19.53 2.70
N ALA A 23 2.98 20.77 2.49
CA ALA A 23 2.98 21.79 3.54
C ALA A 23 2.00 21.47 4.68
N ALA A 24 0.90 20.76 4.38
CA ALA A 24 -0.13 20.41 5.36
C ALA A 24 0.11 19.07 6.07
N VAL A 25 0.70 18.09 5.39
CA VAL A 25 0.89 16.71 5.87
C VAL A 25 2.37 16.32 5.71
N PRO A 26 3.12 16.19 6.81
CA PRO A 26 4.53 15.83 6.73
C PRO A 26 4.70 14.35 6.38
N PHE A 27 5.38 14.08 5.26
CA PHE A 27 5.68 12.72 4.79
C PHE A 27 6.94 12.19 5.46
N HIS A 28 6.80 11.62 6.65
CA HIS A 28 7.89 10.92 7.32
C HIS A 28 7.94 9.46 6.86
N LEU A 29 8.97 9.11 6.09
CA LEU A 29 9.24 7.71 5.70
C LEU A 29 9.91 6.96 6.85
N VAL A 30 9.55 5.69 7.00
CA VAL A 30 10.29 4.76 7.86
C VAL A 30 11.59 4.41 7.14
N GLU A 31 12.73 4.65 7.79
CA GLU A 31 14.04 4.35 7.21
C GLU A 31 14.22 2.85 6.99
N VAL A 32 14.74 2.48 5.82
CA VAL A 32 15.08 1.08 5.53
C VAL A 32 16.29 0.70 6.39
N PRO A 33 16.18 -0.32 7.25
CA PRO A 33 17.32 -0.76 8.02
C PRO A 33 18.41 -1.33 7.09
N ALA A 34 19.66 -0.99 7.39
CA ALA A 34 20.81 -1.60 6.72
C ALA A 34 20.96 -3.05 7.21
N THR A 35 20.41 -3.99 6.45
CA THR A 35 20.54 -5.42 6.69
C THR A 35 20.76 -6.15 5.38
N LYS A 36 21.49 -7.27 5.40
CA LYS A 36 21.73 -8.13 4.25
C LYS A 36 21.38 -9.55 4.62
N TYR A 37 20.84 -10.31 3.68
CA TYR A 37 20.64 -11.72 3.89
C TYR A 37 22.01 -12.40 4.08
N PRO A 38 22.20 -13.24 5.12
CA PRO A 38 23.49 -13.88 5.36
C PRO A 38 23.85 -14.87 4.24
N THR A 39 25.14 -15.05 4.01
CA THR A 39 25.62 -16.01 3.00
C THR A 39 25.47 -17.43 3.53
N ALA A 40 24.79 -18.29 2.78
CA ALA A 40 24.61 -19.69 3.14
C ALA A 40 25.97 -20.43 3.14
N PRO A 41 26.25 -21.29 4.16
CA PRO A 41 27.37 -22.23 4.11
C PRO A 41 27.28 -23.15 2.88
N ALA A 42 28.43 -23.51 2.31
CA ALA A 42 28.48 -24.32 1.08
C ALA A 42 27.77 -25.69 1.22
N ASN A 43 27.83 -26.28 2.41
CA ASN A 43 27.22 -27.57 2.76
C ASN A 43 25.90 -27.45 3.54
N LEU A 44 25.20 -26.30 3.45
CA LEU A 44 23.96 -26.03 4.21
C LEU A 44 22.93 -27.17 4.12
N GLN A 45 22.72 -27.73 2.92
CA GLN A 45 21.73 -28.80 2.71
C GLN A 45 22.15 -30.10 3.41
N GLU A 46 23.42 -30.47 3.36
CA GLU A 46 23.95 -31.67 4.00
C GLU A 46 23.93 -31.53 5.52
N LEU A 47 24.27 -30.35 6.03
CA LEU A 47 24.19 -30.04 7.46
C LEU A 47 22.74 -30.12 7.98
N ARG A 48 21.79 -29.52 7.25
CA ARG A 48 20.36 -29.61 7.60
C ARG A 48 19.85 -31.04 7.55
N LYS A 49 20.20 -31.79 6.50
CA LYS A 49 19.82 -33.20 6.36
C LYS A 49 20.37 -34.03 7.52
N GLY A 50 21.63 -33.83 7.90
CA GLY A 50 22.22 -34.56 9.01
C GLY A 50 21.60 -34.18 10.37
N ILE A 51 21.20 -32.92 10.58
CA ILE A 51 20.41 -32.52 11.75
C ILE A 51 19.03 -33.18 11.73
N THR A 52 18.32 -33.18 10.59
CA THR A 52 17.04 -33.87 10.46
C THR A 52 17.18 -35.36 10.77
N THR A 53 18.19 -36.02 10.22
CA THR A 53 18.50 -37.42 10.54
C THR A 53 18.87 -37.61 12.01
N MET A 54 19.57 -36.66 12.62
CA MET A 54 19.84 -36.66 14.07
C MET A 54 18.53 -36.62 14.86
N THR A 55 17.61 -35.72 14.50
CA THR A 55 16.29 -35.61 15.12
C THR A 55 15.49 -36.90 14.95
N GLU A 56 15.44 -37.46 13.75
CA GLU A 56 14.77 -38.74 13.46
C GLU A 56 15.33 -39.89 14.30
N LEU A 57 16.65 -39.97 14.47
CA LEU A 57 17.32 -40.97 15.32
C LEU A 57 17.06 -40.77 16.82
N PHE A 58 16.71 -39.56 17.25
CA PHE A 58 16.29 -39.29 18.63
C PHE A 58 14.79 -39.57 18.85
N THR A 59 13.96 -39.37 17.82
CA THR A 59 12.50 -39.52 17.91
C THR A 59 11.98 -40.88 17.43
N SER A 60 12.85 -41.80 16.99
CA SER A 60 12.42 -43.10 16.48
C SER A 60 11.73 -43.94 17.56
N ASP A 61 10.61 -44.57 17.23
CA ASP A 61 9.77 -45.36 18.17
C ASP A 61 10.57 -46.46 18.90
N GLU A 62 11.55 -47.08 18.25
CA GLU A 62 12.44 -48.09 18.84
C GLU A 62 13.30 -47.55 20.01
N ARG A 63 13.61 -46.25 20.02
CA ARG A 63 14.41 -45.56 21.05
C ARG A 63 13.54 -44.75 22.01
N ALA A 64 12.36 -44.31 21.58
CA ALA A 64 11.37 -43.68 22.43
C ALA A 64 10.73 -44.67 23.42
N ALA A 65 10.70 -45.97 23.09
CA ALA A 65 10.15 -47.03 23.94
C ALA A 65 11.02 -47.34 25.18
N SER A 66 12.33 -47.07 25.13
CA SER A 66 13.21 -47.22 26.30
C SER A 66 13.06 -46.04 27.27
N LYS A 67 12.61 -46.32 28.50
CA LYS A 67 12.51 -45.32 29.58
C LYS A 67 13.93 -44.92 30.01
N LYS A 68 14.33 -43.69 29.68
CA LYS A 68 15.60 -43.09 30.12
C LYS A 68 15.42 -42.67 31.58
N THR A 69 16.06 -43.37 32.52
CA THR A 69 15.84 -43.15 33.96
C THR A 69 17.02 -42.47 34.65
N SER A 70 18.17 -42.39 33.98
CA SER A 70 19.37 -41.74 34.51
C SER A 70 20.01 -40.77 33.51
N ARG A 71 20.89 -39.90 34.03
CA ARG A 71 21.74 -39.03 33.21
C ARG A 71 22.63 -39.83 32.27
N ASP A 72 23.19 -40.93 32.75
CA ASP A 72 24.16 -41.75 32.02
C ASP A 72 23.49 -42.42 30.80
N ASP A 73 22.22 -42.83 30.93
CA ASP A 73 21.44 -43.39 29.80
C ASP A 73 21.27 -42.36 28.67
N VAL A 74 21.00 -41.10 29.03
CA VAL A 74 20.85 -39.99 28.07
C VAL A 74 22.18 -39.67 27.41
N GLU A 75 23.28 -39.68 28.17
CA GLU A 75 24.62 -39.45 27.65
C GLU A 75 25.04 -40.56 26.68
N HIS A 76 24.79 -41.83 27.03
CA HIS A 76 25.11 -42.97 26.19
C HIS A 76 24.35 -42.93 24.86
N GLU A 77 23.07 -42.56 24.89
CA GLU A 77 22.25 -42.43 23.68
C GLU A 77 22.69 -41.26 22.80
N LEU A 78 22.99 -40.10 23.40
CA LEU A 78 23.56 -38.96 22.67
C LEU A 78 24.84 -39.37 21.95
N MET A 79 25.75 -40.06 22.65
CA MET A 79 27.00 -40.56 22.06
C MET A 79 26.75 -41.58 20.96
N ALA A 80 25.78 -42.48 21.09
CA ALA A 80 25.42 -43.44 20.05
C ALA A 80 24.87 -42.75 18.79
N VAL A 81 24.02 -41.74 18.94
CA VAL A 81 23.51 -40.92 17.82
C VAL A 81 24.66 -40.17 17.13
N MET A 82 25.51 -39.50 17.89
CA MET A 82 26.65 -38.77 17.33
C MET A 82 27.62 -39.69 16.59
N THR A 83 27.91 -40.87 17.16
CA THR A 83 28.78 -41.88 16.54
C THR A 83 28.18 -42.38 15.22
N THR A 84 26.87 -42.63 15.20
CA THR A 84 26.16 -43.06 13.98
C THR A 84 26.26 -42.03 12.86
N LEU A 85 26.11 -40.74 13.18
CA LEU A 85 26.23 -39.65 12.20
C LEU A 85 27.67 -39.40 11.75
N SER A 86 28.63 -39.52 12.67
CA SER A 86 30.06 -39.45 12.35
C SER A 86 30.44 -40.54 11.34
N ASN A 87 30.00 -41.78 11.58
CA ASN A 87 30.22 -42.90 10.67
C ASN A 87 29.55 -42.73 9.29
N ARG A 88 28.52 -41.88 9.21
CA ARG A 88 27.84 -41.51 7.95
C ARG A 88 28.47 -40.30 7.27
N GLY A 89 29.59 -39.77 7.79
CA GLY A 89 30.31 -38.64 7.21
C GLY A 89 29.72 -37.27 7.53
N PHE A 90 28.96 -37.14 8.63
CA PHE A 90 28.42 -35.84 9.04
C PHE A 90 29.54 -34.88 9.49
N ALA A 91 29.60 -33.70 8.87
CA ALA A 91 30.62 -32.70 9.13
C ALA A 91 30.32 -31.87 10.40
N PHE A 92 30.49 -32.46 11.59
CA PHE A 92 30.28 -31.77 12.87
C PHE A 92 31.08 -30.48 13.02
N ALA A 93 32.25 -30.38 12.36
CA ALA A 93 33.09 -29.19 12.39
C ALA A 93 32.43 -27.95 11.78
N ASP A 94 31.44 -28.13 10.90
CA ASP A 94 30.74 -27.03 10.23
C ASP A 94 29.43 -26.63 10.94
N LEU A 95 29.06 -27.31 12.04
CA LEU A 95 27.89 -26.94 12.84
C LEU A 95 27.92 -25.50 13.37
N PRO A 96 29.06 -24.96 13.85
CA PRO A 96 29.13 -23.55 14.27
C PRO A 96 28.73 -22.59 13.15
N ASN A 97 29.21 -22.83 11.92
CA ASN A 97 28.88 -22.00 10.76
C ASN A 97 27.38 -22.05 10.42
N LEU A 98 26.73 -23.21 10.62
CA LEU A 98 25.29 -23.31 10.47
C LEU A 98 24.56 -22.52 11.56
N PHE A 99 24.98 -22.63 12.82
CA PHE A 99 24.33 -21.91 13.92
C PHE A 99 24.46 -20.39 13.76
N ASP A 100 25.64 -19.91 13.38
CA ASP A 100 25.87 -18.49 13.07
C ASP A 100 24.98 -18.03 11.91
N PHE A 101 24.90 -18.81 10.82
CA PHE A 101 24.01 -18.53 9.69
C PHE A 101 22.53 -18.47 10.10
N GLU A 102 22.06 -19.45 10.89
CA GLU A 102 20.66 -19.50 11.34
C GLU A 102 20.33 -18.33 12.28
N GLN A 103 21.25 -17.97 13.18
CA GLN A 103 21.12 -16.81 14.06
C GLN A 103 21.04 -15.51 13.26
N ASP A 104 21.99 -15.28 12.35
CA ASP A 104 22.02 -14.08 11.51
C ASP A 104 20.79 -14.00 10.60
N ARG A 105 20.34 -15.14 10.05
CA ARG A 105 19.13 -15.19 9.23
C ARG A 105 17.90 -14.81 10.05
N ASN A 106 17.76 -15.33 11.26
CA ASN A 106 16.63 -15.02 12.12
C ASN A 106 16.64 -13.53 12.52
N GLN A 107 17.81 -12.96 12.85
CA GLN A 107 17.95 -11.53 13.13
C GLN A 107 17.59 -10.66 11.91
N HIS A 108 18.01 -11.07 10.71
CA HIS A 108 17.64 -10.42 9.45
C HIS A 108 16.12 -10.44 9.25
N LEU A 109 15.49 -11.62 9.33
CA LEU A 109 14.05 -11.80 9.16
C LEU A 109 13.23 -11.01 10.19
N ASP A 110 13.67 -10.95 11.45
CA ASP A 110 13.04 -10.16 12.51
C ASP A 110 13.13 -8.65 12.22
N THR A 111 14.26 -8.21 11.68
CA THR A 111 14.47 -6.81 11.29
C THR A 111 13.58 -6.44 10.10
N VAL A 112 13.54 -7.28 9.07
CA VAL A 112 12.66 -7.14 7.91
C VAL A 112 11.19 -7.12 8.33
N THR A 113 10.79 -8.00 9.23
CA THR A 113 9.41 -8.09 9.74
C THR A 113 9.02 -6.83 10.51
N ARG A 114 9.90 -6.34 11.40
CA ARG A 114 9.67 -5.10 12.16
C ARG A 114 9.56 -3.88 11.25
N TYR A 115 10.47 -3.76 10.28
CA TYR A 115 10.42 -2.69 9.28
C TYR A 115 9.11 -2.72 8.50
N THR A 116 8.75 -3.87 7.92
CA THR A 116 7.54 -4.02 7.10
C THR A 116 6.28 -3.66 7.89
N ARG A 117 6.18 -4.06 9.16
CA ARG A 117 5.05 -3.71 10.03
C ARG A 117 4.98 -2.20 10.29
N ALA A 118 6.10 -1.57 10.65
CA ALA A 118 6.16 -0.14 10.92
C ALA A 118 5.88 0.69 9.66
N ALA A 119 6.46 0.30 8.53
CA ALA A 119 6.25 0.90 7.22
C ALA A 119 4.77 0.85 6.80
N ASN A 120 4.12 -0.30 6.92
CA ASN A 120 2.70 -0.46 6.59
C ASN A 120 1.81 0.41 7.49
N ALA A 121 2.04 0.40 8.81
CA ALA A 121 1.26 1.21 9.74
C ALA A 121 1.43 2.72 9.48
N ASN A 122 2.64 3.16 9.16
CA ASN A 122 2.90 4.55 8.79
C ASN A 122 2.21 4.93 7.47
N THR A 123 2.24 4.04 6.47
CA THR A 123 1.58 4.25 5.18
C THR A 123 0.07 4.34 5.33
N GLU A 124 -0.55 3.49 6.14
CA GLU A 124 -1.98 3.55 6.44
C GLU A 124 -2.36 4.87 7.13
N ALA A 125 -1.59 5.29 8.14
CA ALA A 125 -1.83 6.55 8.84
C ALA A 125 -1.68 7.77 7.93
N LEU A 126 -0.69 7.79 7.05
CA LEU A 126 -0.50 8.88 6.07
C LEU A 126 -1.60 8.86 5.01
N SER A 127 -1.93 7.70 4.46
CA SER A 127 -3.02 7.59 3.49
C SER A 127 -4.38 8.02 4.05
N ALA A 128 -4.67 7.79 5.33
CA ALA A 128 -5.91 8.29 5.94
C ALA A 128 -5.97 9.83 5.93
N LYS A 129 -4.87 10.50 6.32
CA LYS A 129 -4.77 11.97 6.30
C LYS A 129 -4.84 12.53 4.88
N VAL A 130 -4.14 11.89 3.95
CA VAL A 130 -4.11 12.29 2.53
C VAL A 130 -5.49 12.08 1.90
N ALA A 131 -6.19 10.98 2.22
CA ALA A 131 -7.54 10.71 1.76
C ALA A 131 -8.54 11.75 2.27
N GLU A 132 -8.47 12.13 3.55
CA GLU A 132 -9.32 13.19 4.11
C GLU A 132 -9.09 14.53 3.37
N TRP A 133 -7.83 14.90 3.17
CA TRP A 133 -7.46 16.13 2.47
C TRP A 133 -7.98 16.16 1.02
N PHE A 134 -7.81 15.07 0.26
CA PHE A 134 -8.34 14.97 -1.10
C PHE A 134 -9.86 14.75 -1.15
N SER A 135 -10.49 14.26 -0.08
CA SER A 135 -11.96 14.19 0.00
C SER A 135 -12.57 15.59 -0.03
N ASP A 136 -11.95 16.57 0.62
CA ASP A 136 -12.40 17.95 0.57
C ASP A 136 -12.27 18.55 -0.84
N ILE A 137 -11.17 18.26 -1.56
CA ILE A 137 -10.98 18.71 -2.94
C ILE A 137 -11.96 18.03 -3.91
N THR A 138 -12.16 16.72 -3.78
CA THR A 138 -13.14 16.00 -4.62
C THR A 138 -14.58 16.42 -4.34
N ALA A 139 -14.90 16.86 -3.12
CA ALA A 139 -16.19 17.48 -2.80
C ALA A 139 -16.41 18.78 -3.58
N VAL A 140 -15.37 19.59 -3.83
CA VAL A 140 -15.48 20.78 -4.69
C VAL A 140 -15.92 20.38 -6.10
N LEU A 141 -15.26 19.37 -6.70
CA LEU A 141 -15.59 18.89 -8.04
C LEU A 141 -17.00 18.30 -8.14
N SER A 142 -17.45 17.56 -7.11
CA SER A 142 -18.79 16.97 -7.11
C SER A 142 -19.88 18.01 -6.92
N VAL A 143 -19.68 18.97 -6.01
CA VAL A 143 -20.61 20.09 -5.77
C VAL A 143 -20.69 21.00 -6.98
N ALA A 144 -19.57 21.29 -7.65
CA ALA A 144 -19.54 22.11 -8.86
C ALA A 144 -20.47 21.58 -9.96
N LYS A 145 -20.59 20.24 -10.09
CA LYS A 145 -21.52 19.60 -11.04
C LYS A 145 -22.99 19.83 -10.70
N VAL A 146 -23.31 20.10 -9.43
CA VAL A 146 -24.68 20.33 -8.95
C VAL A 146 -25.05 21.81 -9.05
N VAL A 147 -24.21 22.68 -8.46
CA VAL A 147 -24.54 24.11 -8.31
C VAL A 147 -24.11 24.95 -9.51
N GLY A 148 -23.16 24.48 -10.32
CA GLY A 148 -22.66 25.18 -11.50
C GLY A 148 -21.47 26.11 -11.21
N ALA A 149 -20.82 26.56 -12.28
CA ALA A 149 -19.54 27.27 -12.21
C ALA A 149 -19.62 28.64 -11.51
N ASP A 150 -20.67 29.42 -11.78
CA ASP A 150 -20.81 30.79 -11.25
C ASP A 150 -20.91 30.78 -9.71
N VAL A 151 -21.70 29.85 -9.17
CA VAL A 151 -21.87 29.66 -7.72
C VAL A 151 -20.54 29.25 -7.07
N MET A 152 -19.77 28.39 -7.73
CA MET A 152 -18.47 27.96 -7.22
C MET A 152 -17.45 29.10 -7.22
N ALA A 153 -17.48 29.97 -8.24
CA ALA A 153 -16.62 31.15 -8.29
C ALA A 153 -16.94 32.15 -7.17
N GLU A 154 -18.23 32.38 -6.90
CA GLU A 154 -18.66 33.23 -5.79
C GLU A 154 -18.27 32.64 -4.44
N ALA A 155 -18.52 31.34 -4.23
CA ALA A 155 -18.12 30.64 -3.01
C ALA A 155 -16.60 30.63 -2.79
N ALA A 156 -15.80 30.56 -3.86
CA ALA A 156 -14.33 30.64 -3.78
C ALA A 156 -13.83 32.02 -3.34
N ALA A 157 -14.58 33.09 -3.63
CA ALA A 157 -14.25 34.44 -3.18
C ALA A 157 -14.44 34.63 -1.67
N ALA A 158 -15.21 33.76 -1.00
CA ALA A 158 -15.52 33.87 0.42
C ALA A 158 -14.26 33.93 1.32
N PRO A 159 -14.34 34.61 2.49
CA PRO A 159 -13.20 34.80 3.37
C PRO A 159 -12.83 33.56 4.19
N ASN A 160 -13.77 32.62 4.39
CA ASN A 160 -13.54 31.41 5.16
C ASN A 160 -14.44 30.26 4.69
N LYS A 161 -14.10 29.03 5.14
CA LYS A 161 -14.81 27.79 4.79
C LYS A 161 -16.30 27.80 5.10
N THR A 162 -16.72 28.46 6.18
CA THR A 162 -18.13 28.48 6.61
C THR A 162 -18.95 29.38 5.69
N MET A 163 -18.42 30.54 5.31
CA MET A 163 -19.07 31.44 4.36
C MET A 163 -19.12 30.83 2.95
N ALA A 164 -18.04 30.16 2.52
CA ALA A 164 -18.03 29.41 1.25
C ALA A 164 -19.10 28.31 1.24
N ALA A 165 -19.18 27.53 2.33
CA ALA A 165 -20.17 26.47 2.48
C ALA A 165 -21.60 27.02 2.52
N LEU A 166 -21.85 28.14 3.21
CA LEU A 166 -23.18 28.77 3.25
C LEU A 166 -23.64 29.23 1.86
N GLY A 167 -22.75 29.84 1.08
CA GLY A 167 -23.04 30.25 -0.30
C GLY A 167 -23.43 29.05 -1.17
N ILE A 168 -22.73 27.93 -1.04
CA ILE A 168 -23.07 26.67 -1.72
C ILE A 168 -24.41 26.12 -1.23
N ASP A 169 -24.62 26.07 0.10
CA ASP A 169 -25.80 25.45 0.72
C ASP A 169 -27.11 26.08 0.25
N LEU A 170 -27.14 27.42 0.12
CA LEU A 170 -28.31 28.15 -0.37
C LEU A 170 -28.73 27.65 -1.76
N HIS A 171 -27.78 27.54 -2.69
CA HIS A 171 -28.07 27.06 -4.05
C HIS A 171 -28.35 25.57 -4.13
N VAL A 172 -27.74 24.77 -3.25
CA VAL A 172 -28.08 23.34 -3.13
C VAL A 172 -29.53 23.17 -2.70
N ARG A 173 -30.00 23.98 -1.74
CA ARG A 173 -31.40 23.94 -1.27
C ARG A 173 -32.40 24.39 -2.33
N GLU A 174 -32.01 25.33 -3.18
CA GLU A 174 -32.83 25.78 -4.31
C GLU A 174 -32.95 24.75 -5.43
N LYS A 175 -31.87 24.01 -5.72
CA LYS A 175 -31.80 23.09 -6.87
C LYS A 175 -32.25 21.66 -6.57
N LEU A 176 -32.11 21.20 -5.33
CA LEU A 176 -32.31 19.80 -4.96
C LEU A 176 -33.45 19.61 -3.98
N ASN A 177 -34.07 18.43 -3.98
CA ASN A 177 -35.01 18.02 -2.93
C ASN A 177 -34.26 17.60 -1.65
N ALA A 178 -34.97 17.53 -0.52
CA ALA A 178 -34.37 17.25 0.79
C ALA A 178 -33.54 15.94 0.84
N SER A 179 -33.94 14.89 0.10
CA SER A 179 -33.17 13.64 0.05
C SER A 179 -31.88 13.77 -0.73
N ALA A 180 -31.87 14.50 -1.85
CA ALA A 180 -30.68 14.72 -2.65
C ALA A 180 -29.72 15.71 -1.97
N GLN A 181 -30.23 16.70 -1.22
CA GLN A 181 -29.42 17.64 -0.43
C GLN A 181 -28.55 16.91 0.61
N ALA A 182 -29.09 15.88 1.28
CA ALA A 182 -28.38 15.13 2.32
C ALA A 182 -27.11 14.41 1.80
N GLY A 183 -27.02 14.15 0.50
CA GLY A 183 -25.85 13.53 -0.13
C GLY A 183 -24.75 14.51 -0.54
N VAL A 184 -25.00 15.83 -0.46
CA VAL A 184 -24.06 16.85 -0.94
C VAL A 184 -23.11 17.27 0.19
N GLN A 185 -21.81 17.12 -0.04
CA GLN A 185 -20.78 17.42 0.96
C GLN A 185 -20.42 18.92 1.02
N VAL A 186 -21.40 19.76 1.35
CA VAL A 186 -21.27 21.23 1.29
C VAL A 186 -20.12 21.77 2.16
N MET A 187 -20.03 21.32 3.41
CA MET A 187 -18.95 21.75 4.30
C MET A 187 -17.56 21.28 3.85
N ALA A 188 -17.46 20.10 3.23
CA ALA A 188 -16.22 19.58 2.68
C ALA A 188 -15.78 20.40 1.46
N ALA A 189 -16.72 20.74 0.56
CA ALA A 189 -16.45 21.64 -0.56
C ALA A 189 -16.02 23.04 -0.08
N GLY A 190 -16.65 23.58 0.97
CA GLY A 190 -16.22 24.85 1.56
C GLY A 190 -14.79 24.81 2.12
N ARG A 191 -14.37 23.69 2.73
CA ARG A 191 -12.96 23.48 3.13
C ARG A 191 -12.04 23.34 1.93
N GLY A 192 -12.44 22.54 0.94
CA GLY A 192 -11.68 22.32 -0.30
C GLY A 192 -11.42 23.62 -1.05
N LEU A 193 -12.41 24.53 -1.13
CA LEU A 193 -12.23 25.86 -1.73
C LEU A 193 -11.16 26.69 -1.01
N MET A 194 -11.06 26.60 0.32
CA MET A 194 -10.00 27.29 1.06
C MET A 194 -8.62 26.69 0.78
N ILE A 195 -8.54 25.37 0.62
CA ILE A 195 -7.31 24.69 0.21
C ILE A 195 -6.88 25.16 -1.18
N LEU A 196 -7.80 25.16 -2.16
CA LEU A 196 -7.52 25.61 -3.52
C LEU A 196 -7.09 27.08 -3.56
N LYS A 197 -7.76 27.95 -2.79
CA LYS A 197 -7.40 29.35 -2.66
C LYS A 197 -5.99 29.54 -2.09
N ALA A 198 -5.63 28.78 -1.05
CA ALA A 198 -4.28 28.81 -0.48
C ALA A 198 -3.23 28.30 -1.47
N ALA A 199 -3.57 27.28 -2.27
CA ALA A 199 -2.73 26.75 -3.33
C ALA A 199 -2.71 27.64 -4.61
N LYS A 200 -3.47 28.73 -4.65
CA LYS A 200 -3.65 29.62 -5.81
C LYS A 200 -4.19 28.89 -7.06
N ILE A 201 -5.06 27.91 -6.84
CA ILE A 201 -5.72 27.13 -7.89
C ILE A 201 -7.13 27.67 -8.09
N ASP A 202 -7.48 27.96 -9.33
CA ASP A 202 -8.87 28.23 -9.70
C ASP A 202 -9.66 26.91 -9.69
N ALA A 203 -10.71 26.86 -8.87
CA ALA A 203 -11.57 25.68 -8.73
C ALA A 203 -12.22 25.24 -10.04
N LEU A 204 -12.46 26.16 -10.98
CA LEU A 204 -13.03 25.84 -12.28
C LEU A 204 -12.01 25.26 -13.27
N SER A 205 -10.72 25.50 -13.03
CA SER A 205 -9.64 24.94 -13.84
C SER A 205 -9.24 23.53 -13.46
N LEU A 206 -9.74 23.03 -12.32
CA LEU A 206 -9.35 21.75 -11.75
C LEU A 206 -10.18 20.60 -12.36
N ASP A 207 -9.49 19.57 -12.87
CA ASP A 207 -10.14 18.33 -13.28
C ASP A 207 -9.87 17.17 -12.29
N LEU A 208 -10.59 16.06 -12.46
CA LEU A 208 -10.39 14.88 -11.61
C LEU A 208 -8.97 14.28 -11.80
N GLY A 209 -8.42 14.34 -13.00
CA GLY A 209 -7.09 13.82 -13.28
C GLY A 209 -5.99 14.59 -12.53
N ASP A 210 -6.21 15.86 -12.19
CA ASP A 210 -5.24 16.71 -11.48
C ASP A 210 -5.16 16.26 -10.03
N VAL A 211 -6.33 15.99 -9.46
CA VAL A 211 -6.49 15.45 -8.11
C VAL A 211 -5.88 14.05 -8.02
N GLU A 212 -6.15 13.20 -9.01
CA GLU A 212 -5.60 11.85 -9.09
C GLU A 212 -4.08 11.84 -9.22
N LEU A 213 -3.55 12.73 -10.06
CA LEU A 213 -2.11 12.85 -10.25
C LEU A 213 -1.42 13.36 -8.97
N ALA A 214 -1.98 14.39 -8.33
CA ALA A 214 -1.45 14.91 -7.07
C ALA A 214 -1.48 13.85 -5.96
N ALA A 215 -2.57 13.08 -5.87
CA ALA A 215 -2.70 11.98 -4.92
C ALA A 215 -1.73 10.83 -5.23
N ALA A 216 -1.48 10.53 -6.50
CA ALA A 216 -0.50 9.54 -6.91
C ALA A 216 0.94 9.98 -6.58
N MET A 217 1.26 11.27 -6.77
CA MET A 217 2.55 11.84 -6.37
C MET A 217 2.75 11.74 -4.86
N ALA A 218 1.69 12.02 -4.07
CA ALA A 218 1.70 11.83 -2.63
C ALA A 218 1.94 10.38 -2.25
N LEU A 219 1.10 9.46 -2.74
CA LEU A 219 1.20 8.03 -2.43
C LEU A 219 2.58 7.47 -2.77
N TYR A 220 3.14 7.81 -3.93
CA TYR A 220 4.50 7.39 -4.31
C TYR A 220 5.58 7.93 -3.36
N SER A 221 5.40 9.16 -2.85
CA SER A 221 6.37 9.84 -2.00
C SER A 221 6.43 9.26 -0.59
N TYR A 222 5.32 8.75 -0.06
CA TYR A 222 5.28 8.14 1.28
C TYR A 222 5.16 6.61 1.28
N PHE A 223 5.03 5.95 0.12
CA PHE A 223 5.10 4.49 0.02
C PHE A 223 6.46 3.99 0.54
N PRO A 224 6.56 2.88 1.28
CA PRO A 224 7.84 2.45 1.83
C PRO A 224 8.80 1.95 0.74
N ASP A 225 10.09 2.13 0.96
CA ASP A 225 11.11 1.56 0.08
C ASP A 225 11.15 0.04 0.23
N ALA A 226 11.53 -0.66 -0.84
CA ALA A 226 11.70 -2.11 -0.78
C ALA A 226 12.89 -2.47 0.14
N ILE A 227 12.71 -3.54 0.91
CA ILE A 227 13.79 -4.19 1.67
C ILE A 227 14.05 -5.57 1.07
N GLU A 228 15.33 -5.95 0.99
CA GLU A 228 15.71 -7.29 0.54
C GLU A 228 15.02 -8.37 1.39
N GLY A 229 14.49 -9.41 0.74
CA GLY A 229 13.83 -10.53 1.41
C GLY A 229 12.37 -10.29 1.81
N ALA A 230 11.78 -9.12 1.53
CA ALA A 230 10.34 -8.90 1.68
C ALA A 230 9.69 -8.39 0.40
N SER A 231 8.50 -8.93 0.11
CA SER A 231 7.55 -8.29 -0.79
C SER A 231 6.73 -7.28 0.01
N MET A 232 6.80 -6.00 -0.35
CA MET A 232 5.86 -5.00 0.15
C MET A 232 4.46 -5.29 -0.41
N GLN A 233 3.45 -5.23 0.45
CA GLN A 233 2.06 -5.35 0.00
C GLN A 233 1.69 -4.10 -0.82
N GLU A 234 0.84 -4.27 -1.83
CA GLU A 234 0.26 -3.13 -2.55
C GLU A 234 -0.51 -2.26 -1.56
N ALA A 235 -0.19 -0.96 -1.53
CA ALA A 235 -0.93 0.01 -0.72
C ALA A 235 -2.03 0.66 -1.56
N GLY A 236 -3.21 0.83 -0.98
CA GLY A 236 -4.28 1.58 -1.61
C GLY A 236 -4.28 3.06 -1.21
N LEU A 237 -5.01 3.88 -1.96
CA LEU A 237 -5.50 5.17 -1.47
C LEU A 237 -6.88 5.40 -2.10
N ARG A 238 -7.88 5.69 -1.27
CA ARG A 238 -9.24 5.93 -1.73
C ARG A 238 -9.81 7.22 -1.17
N PHE A 239 -10.44 7.99 -2.04
CA PHE A 239 -11.22 9.17 -1.68
C PHE A 239 -12.28 9.40 -2.77
N GLY A 240 -13.55 9.60 -2.36
CA GLY A 240 -14.67 9.63 -3.29
C GLY A 240 -14.73 8.39 -4.19
N SER A 241 -14.72 8.61 -5.51
CA SER A 241 -14.70 7.56 -6.54
C SER A 241 -13.29 7.16 -7.00
N VAL A 242 -12.24 7.81 -6.49
CA VAL A 242 -10.86 7.55 -6.87
C VAL A 242 -10.31 6.39 -6.05
N VAL A 243 -9.67 5.44 -6.73
CA VAL A 243 -8.90 4.35 -6.11
C VAL A 243 -7.53 4.31 -6.78
N LEU A 244 -6.48 4.49 -5.99
CA LEU A 244 -5.09 4.37 -6.41
C LEU A 244 -4.47 3.14 -5.74
N GLY A 245 -3.60 2.42 -6.46
CA GLY A 245 -2.76 1.36 -5.92
C GLY A 245 -1.30 1.69 -6.16
N ALA A 246 -0.47 1.52 -5.14
CA ALA A 246 0.97 1.70 -5.19
C ALA A 246 1.71 0.38 -4.97
N ASN A 247 2.76 0.19 -5.75
CA ASN A 247 3.71 -0.89 -5.61
C ASN A 247 5.15 -0.36 -5.78
N ALA A 248 6.12 -1.27 -5.78
CA ALA A 248 7.53 -0.91 -5.95
C ALA A 248 7.83 -0.24 -7.31
N ASP A 249 7.03 -0.50 -8.35
CA ASP A 249 7.22 0.05 -9.69
C ASP A 249 6.62 1.46 -9.85
N GLY A 250 5.54 1.76 -9.12
CA GLY A 250 4.85 3.05 -9.22
C GLY A 250 3.42 3.03 -8.67
N VAL A 251 2.65 4.02 -9.09
CA VAL A 251 1.25 4.23 -8.70
C VAL A 251 0.34 4.14 -9.93
N VAL A 252 -0.72 3.36 -9.79
CA VAL A 252 -1.71 3.08 -10.82
C VAL A 252 -3.08 3.52 -10.33
N VAL A 253 -3.86 4.14 -11.20
CA VAL A 253 -5.28 4.38 -10.94
C VAL A 253 -6.10 3.17 -11.34
N TYR A 254 -7.02 2.78 -10.47
CA TYR A 254 -7.96 1.69 -10.68
C TYR A 254 -9.36 2.25 -10.93
N ARG A 255 -10.08 1.61 -11.84
CA ARG A 255 -11.45 1.95 -12.20
C ARG A 255 -12.30 0.70 -12.14
N GLU A 256 -13.60 0.87 -11.89
CA GLU A 256 -14.48 -0.26 -12.06
C GLU A 256 -14.69 -0.55 -13.55
N ALA A 257 -14.66 -1.84 -13.86
CA ALA A 257 -15.00 -2.36 -15.16
C ALA A 257 -16.02 -3.48 -15.00
N VAL A 258 -16.95 -3.54 -15.95
CA VAL A 258 -17.82 -4.68 -16.15
C VAL A 258 -17.08 -5.67 -17.04
N GLN A 259 -16.91 -6.88 -16.53
CA GLN A 259 -16.44 -8.05 -17.25
C GLN A 259 -17.63 -8.95 -17.56
N SER A 260 -17.46 -9.91 -18.47
CA SER A 260 -18.54 -10.77 -18.99
C SER A 260 -19.41 -11.44 -17.90
N ASN A 261 -18.86 -11.68 -16.69
CA ASN A 261 -19.55 -12.37 -15.60
C ASN A 261 -19.55 -11.63 -14.24
N ALA A 262 -18.94 -10.44 -14.13
CA ALA A 262 -18.81 -9.70 -12.86
C ALA A 262 -18.39 -8.23 -13.08
N SER A 263 -18.64 -7.36 -12.10
CA SER A 263 -17.94 -6.06 -12.03
C SER A 263 -16.81 -6.11 -11.01
N GLY A 264 -15.68 -5.45 -11.34
CA GLY A 264 -14.49 -5.46 -10.50
C GLY A 264 -13.59 -4.25 -10.76
N LEU A 265 -12.64 -3.99 -9.87
CA LEU A 265 -11.63 -2.94 -10.06
C LEU A 265 -10.50 -3.45 -10.94
N LEU A 266 -10.26 -2.80 -12.08
CA LEU A 266 -9.14 -3.09 -12.96
C LEU A 266 -8.16 -1.91 -12.99
N PRO A 267 -6.85 -2.20 -13.13
CA PRO A 267 -5.86 -1.14 -13.34
C PRO A 267 -6.16 -0.45 -14.67
N HIS A 268 -6.17 0.88 -14.68
CA HIS A 268 -6.56 1.67 -15.85
C HIS A 268 -5.36 2.43 -16.42
N THR A 269 -4.61 3.16 -15.57
CA THR A 269 -3.50 4.00 -16.05
C THR A 269 -2.40 4.11 -15.00
N ALA A 270 -1.15 3.98 -15.43
CA ALA A 270 0.00 4.31 -14.60
C ALA A 270 0.12 5.84 -14.49
N LEU A 271 0.16 6.38 -13.27
CA LEU A 271 0.18 7.83 -13.03
C LEU A 271 1.57 8.35 -12.66
N VAL A 272 2.29 7.63 -11.81
CA VAL A 272 3.59 8.04 -11.26
C VAL A 272 4.52 6.83 -11.14
N ALA A 273 5.79 6.99 -11.48
CA ALA A 273 6.82 5.96 -11.30
C ALA A 273 8.19 6.62 -11.07
N ALA A 274 9.23 5.83 -10.81
CA ALA A 274 10.59 6.34 -10.57
C ALA A 274 11.12 7.23 -11.70
N ASP A 275 10.89 6.82 -12.96
CA ASP A 275 11.27 7.56 -14.17
C ASP A 275 10.33 7.25 -15.35
N GLY A 276 10.57 7.89 -16.49
CA GLY A 276 9.74 7.71 -17.68
C GLY A 276 9.80 6.31 -18.29
N LYS A 277 10.90 5.56 -18.12
CA LYS A 277 11.01 4.17 -18.59
C LYS A 277 10.21 3.24 -17.70
N ALA A 278 10.32 3.40 -16.38
CA ALA A 278 9.53 2.66 -15.39
C ALA A 278 8.03 2.92 -15.59
N LEU A 279 7.65 4.18 -15.86
CA LEU A 279 6.26 4.53 -16.14
C LEU A 279 5.72 3.84 -17.39
N ALA A 280 6.49 3.85 -18.49
CA ALA A 280 6.11 3.17 -19.72
C ALA A 280 6.04 1.65 -19.55
N ALA A 281 6.97 1.06 -18.79
CA ALA A 281 6.95 -0.36 -18.46
C ALA A 281 5.71 -0.73 -17.62
N LEU A 282 5.36 0.10 -16.64
CA LEU A 282 4.17 -0.10 -15.81
C LEU A 282 2.89 0.00 -16.65
N GLN A 283 2.80 0.98 -17.56
CA GLN A 283 1.67 1.09 -18.49
C GLN A 283 1.57 -0.14 -19.40
N SER A 284 2.69 -0.61 -19.95
CA SER A 284 2.70 -1.82 -20.79
C SER A 284 2.23 -3.07 -20.03
N LYS A 285 2.59 -3.23 -18.75
CA LYS A 285 2.07 -4.32 -17.89
C LYS A 285 0.53 -4.23 -17.74
N ILE A 286 0.00 -3.02 -17.60
CA ILE A 286 -1.45 -2.79 -17.55
C ILE A 286 -2.09 -3.18 -18.88
N ASP A 287 -1.56 -2.70 -20.00
CA ASP A 287 -2.11 -2.96 -21.33
C ASP A 287 -2.12 -4.46 -21.66
N VAL A 288 -1.05 -5.20 -21.30
CA VAL A 288 -0.99 -6.66 -21.46
C VAL A 288 -2.05 -7.36 -20.60
N ARG A 289 -2.24 -6.92 -19.35
CA ARG A 289 -3.25 -7.48 -18.45
C ARG A 289 -4.67 -7.22 -18.96
N LEU A 290 -4.93 -6.02 -19.46
CA LEU A 290 -6.23 -5.62 -20.00
C LEU A 290 -6.53 -6.27 -21.36
N GLY A 291 -5.52 -6.47 -22.21
CA GLY A 291 -5.67 -7.12 -23.52
C GLY A 291 -6.09 -8.59 -23.44
N GLY A 292 -5.89 -9.24 -22.28
CA GLY A 292 -6.32 -10.63 -22.03
C GLY A 292 -7.71 -10.77 -21.40
N VAL A 293 -8.42 -9.68 -21.16
CA VAL A 293 -9.69 -9.66 -20.40
C VAL A 293 -10.72 -8.85 -21.19
N ASP A 294 -11.89 -9.42 -21.48
CA ASP A 294 -13.00 -8.64 -22.04
C ASP A 294 -13.62 -7.76 -20.94
N HIS A 295 -13.53 -6.43 -21.11
CA HIS A 295 -13.92 -5.47 -20.09
C HIS A 295 -14.41 -4.15 -20.69
N ALA A 296 -15.35 -3.50 -19.99
CA ALA A 296 -15.80 -2.15 -20.27
C ALA A 296 -15.76 -1.31 -18.99
N PHE A 297 -15.00 -0.21 -18.98
CA PHE A 297 -14.93 0.70 -17.84
C PHE A 297 -16.23 1.50 -17.70
N THR A 298 -16.82 1.47 -16.50
CA THR A 298 -18.11 2.12 -16.21
C THR A 298 -17.96 3.54 -15.64
N GLY A 299 -16.75 3.95 -15.26
CA GLY A 299 -16.45 5.29 -14.76
C GLY A 299 -16.86 5.57 -13.31
N THR A 300 -17.79 4.79 -12.73
CA THR A 300 -18.20 4.82 -11.31
C THR A 300 -17.85 3.49 -10.64
N VAL A 301 -17.57 3.49 -9.33
CA VAL A 301 -17.19 2.27 -8.56
C VAL A 301 -18.35 1.77 -7.70
N GLU A 302 -19.08 0.77 -8.18
CA GLU A 302 -20.14 0.01 -7.52
C GLU A 302 -19.64 -1.29 -6.85
N ASN A 303 -20.44 -1.82 -5.93
CA ASN A 303 -20.08 -2.94 -5.04
C ASN A 303 -20.15 -4.32 -5.72
N GLY A 304 -19.33 -4.55 -6.75
CA GLY A 304 -19.16 -5.85 -7.40
C GLY A 304 -18.23 -6.84 -6.69
N GLY A 305 -18.28 -8.11 -7.12
CA GLY A 305 -17.47 -9.22 -6.61
C GLY A 305 -15.99 -9.07 -6.93
N MET A 306 -15.18 -8.80 -5.90
CA MET A 306 -13.77 -8.45 -6.04
C MET A 306 -12.85 -9.47 -5.39
N THR A 307 -11.64 -9.62 -5.96
CA THR A 307 -10.55 -10.41 -5.37
C THR A 307 -10.10 -9.82 -4.03
N VAL A 308 -9.34 -10.58 -3.22
CA VAL A 308 -8.85 -10.10 -1.91
C VAL A 308 -7.94 -8.87 -2.05
N ALA A 309 -7.08 -8.83 -3.06
CA ALA A 309 -6.20 -7.69 -3.33
C ALA A 309 -6.99 -6.45 -3.75
N GLU A 310 -7.94 -6.61 -4.67
CA GLU A 310 -8.82 -5.53 -5.11
C GLU A 310 -9.73 -5.04 -3.97
N ARG A 311 -10.21 -5.96 -3.11
CA ARG A 311 -10.99 -5.62 -1.92
C ARG A 311 -10.16 -4.81 -0.93
N ARG A 312 -8.90 -5.17 -0.71
CA ARG A 312 -7.98 -4.38 0.12
C ARG A 312 -7.74 -2.99 -0.47
N LEU A 313 -7.50 -2.88 -1.78
CA LEU A 313 -7.36 -1.59 -2.46
C LEU A 313 -8.62 -0.72 -2.34
N ARG A 314 -9.80 -1.35 -2.39
CA ARG A 314 -11.10 -0.69 -2.21
C ARG A 314 -11.38 -0.25 -0.77
N ASP A 315 -11.03 -1.11 0.19
CA ASP A 315 -11.34 -0.93 1.61
C ASP A 315 -10.23 -0.14 2.33
N PHE A 316 -9.12 0.14 1.64
CA PHE A 316 -8.07 1.03 2.12
C PHE A 316 -8.66 2.44 2.34
N GLY A 317 -8.70 2.88 3.61
CA GLY A 317 -9.39 4.11 4.03
C GLY A 317 -10.80 3.91 4.61
N LYS A 318 -11.37 2.69 4.55
CA LYS A 318 -12.56 2.28 5.33
C LYS A 318 -12.21 1.53 6.62
N SER A 319 -10.93 1.21 6.87
CA SER A 319 -10.45 0.59 8.11
C SER A 319 -10.41 1.56 9.29
N ALA A 320 -11.54 2.19 9.59
CA ALA A 320 -11.85 2.57 10.96
C ALA A 320 -12.85 1.52 11.49
N VAL A 321 -12.43 0.82 12.55
CA VAL A 321 -13.27 -0.07 13.38
C VAL A 321 -13.60 -1.44 12.77
N THR A 322 -12.72 -2.40 13.02
CA THR A 322 -13.16 -3.63 13.67
C THR A 322 -12.04 -4.10 14.59
N THR A 323 -12.20 -3.79 15.87
CA THR A 323 -11.51 -4.44 16.98
C THR A 323 -11.59 -5.96 16.84
N TYR A 324 -10.50 -6.63 17.24
CA TYR A 324 -10.45 -8.06 17.56
C TYR A 324 -11.66 -8.51 18.40
#